data_AF-A0A7W0WFZ6-F1
#
_entry.id   AF-A0A7W0WFZ6-F1
#
_cell.length_a   1.000
_cell.length_b   1.000
_cell.length_c   1.000
_cell.angle_alpha   90.00
_cell.angle_beta   90.00
_cell.angle_gamma   90.00
#
_symmetry.space_group_name_H-M   'P 1'
#
loop_
_entity.id
_entity.type
_entity.pdbx_description
1 polymer ?
#
loop_
_entity_poly.entity_id
_entity_poly.type
_entity_poly.pdbx_seq_one_letter_code
_entity_poly.pdbx_strand_id
1 'polypeptide(L)'
;MNKYAVDDTLVLIDPLVPDELWPALDGLAEGRRAIALTTIGWHRRSRDQVVDRYGASTSRSTPSGVIPLPLRGAGETMYWLPNVRTLVPGDRLLGDADGGVRVCPDSWPRYLKGIGGAQLRVLLVPLLDLPVERVLCSHSEPVLAGGHEALRAALA
;
A
#
# COMPACT_ATOMS: atom_id res chain seq x y z
N MET A 1 -30.18 -4.65 9.88
CA MET A 1 -30.14 -4.73 8.40
C MET A 1 -28.86 -5.44 8.03
N ASN A 2 -28.96 -6.71 7.63
CA ASN A 2 -27.79 -7.51 7.26
C ASN A 2 -27.43 -7.15 5.80
N LYS A 3 -26.21 -6.66 5.58
CA LYS A 3 -25.65 -6.41 4.25
C LYS A 3 -24.55 -7.44 4.05
N TYR A 4 -24.66 -8.27 3.02
CA TYR A 4 -23.59 -9.14 2.58
C TYR A 4 -23.03 -8.54 1.29
N ALA A 5 -21.77 -8.15 1.32
CA ALA A 5 -21.05 -7.62 0.17
C ALA A 5 -20.24 -8.78 -0.42
N VAL A 6 -20.64 -9.27 -1.58
CA VAL A 6 -19.83 -10.18 -2.39
C VAL A 6 -19.13 -9.27 -3.40
N ASP A 7 -18.09 -8.58 -2.95
CA ASP A 7 -17.53 -7.46 -3.71
C ASP A 7 -16.67 -8.00 -4.86
N ASP A 8 -17.25 -8.09 -6.05
CA ASP A 8 -16.52 -8.22 -7.32
C ASP A 8 -15.86 -6.87 -7.66
N THR A 9 -14.90 -6.49 -6.79
CA THR A 9 -14.21 -5.20 -6.82
C THR A 9 -12.72 -5.40 -7.01
N LEU A 10 -12.18 -4.81 -8.08
CA LEU A 10 -10.75 -4.66 -8.30
C LEU A 10 -10.25 -3.44 -7.51
N VAL A 11 -9.30 -3.66 -6.60
CA VAL A 11 -8.65 -2.59 -5.85
C VAL A 11 -7.22 -2.42 -6.34
N LEU A 12 -6.90 -1.22 -6.78
CA LEU A 12 -5.56 -0.84 -7.22
C LEU A 12 -5.00 0.17 -6.22
N ILE A 13 -3.85 -0.13 -5.63
CA ILE A 13 -3.18 0.73 -4.65
C ILE A 13 -1.90 1.27 -5.28
N ASP A 14 -1.74 2.59 -5.32
CA ASP A 14 -0.62 3.29 -5.98
C ASP A 14 -0.33 2.80 -7.41
N PRO A 15 -1.34 2.66 -8.30
CA PRO A 15 -1.16 2.01 -9.59
C PRO A 15 -0.09 2.70 -10.43
N LEU A 16 0.93 1.94 -10.81
CA LEU A 16 1.94 2.32 -11.80
C LEU A 16 1.92 1.24 -12.88
N VAL A 17 1.28 1.51 -14.00
CA VAL A 17 1.02 0.51 -15.03
C VAL A 17 1.88 0.83 -16.24
N PRO A 18 2.95 0.06 -16.50
CA PRO A 18 3.67 0.06 -17.77
C PRO A 18 2.73 -0.22 -18.95
N ASP A 19 3.05 0.31 -20.13
CA ASP A 19 2.16 0.24 -21.29
C ASP A 19 1.82 -1.20 -21.68
N GLU A 20 2.76 -2.12 -21.53
CA GLU A 20 2.62 -3.54 -21.81
C GLU A 20 1.69 -4.30 -20.85
N LEU A 21 1.41 -3.73 -19.67
CA LEU A 21 0.58 -4.39 -18.64
C LEU A 21 -0.90 -3.99 -18.69
N TRP A 22 -1.28 -3.00 -19.51
CA TRP A 22 -2.68 -2.60 -19.66
C TRP A 22 -3.61 -3.75 -20.10
N PRO A 23 -3.27 -4.60 -21.08
CA PRO A 23 -4.15 -5.70 -21.48
C PRO A 23 -4.42 -6.70 -20.35
N ALA A 24 -3.42 -6.98 -19.51
CA ALA A 24 -3.59 -7.85 -18.36
C ALA A 24 -4.51 -7.21 -17.31
N LEU A 25 -4.35 -5.90 -17.08
CA LEU A 25 -5.20 -5.16 -16.16
C LEU A 25 -6.64 -5.04 -16.68
N ASP A 26 -6.86 -4.94 -17.99
CA ASP A 26 -8.18 -4.96 -18.61
C ASP A 26 -8.93 -6.25 -18.29
N GLY A 27 -8.28 -7.40 -18.42
CA GLY A 27 -8.88 -8.70 -18.07
C GLY A 27 -9.21 -8.83 -16.57
N LEU A 28 -8.41 -8.20 -15.70
CA LEU A 28 -8.74 -8.13 -14.26
C LEU A 28 -9.90 -7.18 -13.97
N ALA A 29 -10.06 -6.11 -14.77
CA ALA A 29 -11.15 -5.14 -14.60
C ALA A 29 -12.47 -5.60 -15.23
N GLU A 30 -12.44 -6.54 -16.18
CA GLU A 30 -13.62 -6.99 -16.91
C GLU A 30 -14.73 -7.50 -15.96
N GLY A 31 -15.91 -6.89 -16.06
CA GLY A 31 -17.09 -7.20 -15.23
C GLY A 31 -17.02 -6.67 -13.79
N ARG A 32 -15.88 -6.11 -13.35
CA ARG A 32 -15.65 -5.70 -11.96
C ARG A 32 -15.80 -4.20 -11.77
N ARG A 33 -16.21 -3.80 -10.58
CA ARG A 33 -16.07 -2.42 -10.13
C ARG A 33 -14.59 -2.15 -9.82
N ALA A 34 -14.04 -1.01 -10.26
CA ALA A 34 -12.67 -0.60 -9.91
C ALA A 34 -12.63 0.48 -8.81
N ILE A 35 -11.68 0.36 -7.89
CA ILE A 35 -11.32 1.40 -6.91
C ILE A 35 -9.82 1.64 -6.98
N ALA A 36 -9.41 2.90 -7.10
CA ALA A 36 -8.02 3.30 -7.11
C ALA A 36 -7.69 4.09 -5.83
N LEU A 37 -6.87 3.48 -4.98
CA LEU A 37 -6.41 4.02 -3.71
C LEU A 37 -4.98 4.54 -3.84
N THR A 38 -4.64 5.54 -3.04
CA THR A 38 -3.27 6.07 -2.94
C THR A 38 -2.82 6.05 -1.49
N THR A 39 -1.57 5.65 -1.23
CA THR A 39 -0.98 5.78 0.11
C THR A 39 -0.63 7.22 0.42
N ILE A 40 -0.13 7.94 -0.60
CA ILE A 40 0.34 9.32 -0.49
C ILE A 40 0.11 10.11 -1.79
N GLY A 41 0.05 11.45 -1.68
CA GLY A 41 -0.47 12.31 -2.76
C GLY A 41 0.33 12.32 -4.06
N TRP A 42 1.63 12.00 -4.03
CA TRP A 42 2.46 11.87 -5.23
C TRP A 42 2.45 10.47 -5.84
N HIS A 43 1.84 9.48 -5.17
CA HIS A 43 1.59 8.15 -5.73
C HIS A 43 0.35 8.10 -6.64
N ARG A 44 -0.05 9.25 -7.18
CA ARG A 44 -1.08 9.30 -8.22
C ARG A 44 -0.67 8.48 -9.43
N ARG A 45 0.60 8.52 -9.88
CA ARG A 45 1.13 7.58 -10.89
C ARG A 45 0.13 7.38 -12.06
N SER A 46 -0.25 6.16 -12.40
CA SER A 46 -1.23 5.83 -13.45
C SER A 46 -2.71 5.89 -12.98
N ARG A 47 -3.00 6.40 -11.77
CA ARG A 47 -4.35 6.44 -11.20
C ARG A 47 -5.34 7.16 -12.10
N ASP A 48 -4.96 8.30 -12.67
CA ASP A 48 -5.89 9.09 -13.49
C ASP A 48 -6.22 8.31 -14.79
N GLN A 49 -5.25 7.60 -15.38
CA GLN A 49 -5.50 6.67 -16.50
C GLN A 49 -6.41 5.50 -16.11
N VAL A 50 -6.22 4.93 -14.91
CA VAL A 50 -7.10 3.87 -14.35
C VAL A 50 -8.53 4.37 -14.15
N VAL A 51 -8.70 5.62 -13.69
CA VAL A 51 -10.01 6.26 -13.54
C VAL A 51 -10.68 6.43 -14.90
N ASP A 52 -9.97 6.99 -15.88
CA ASP A 52 -10.50 7.22 -17.22
C ASP A 52 -10.86 5.91 -17.93
N ARG A 53 -10.04 4.86 -17.74
CA ARG A 53 -10.19 3.59 -18.44
C ARG A 53 -11.27 2.68 -17.84
N TYR A 54 -11.41 2.65 -16.51
CA TYR A 54 -12.30 1.70 -15.82
C TYR A 54 -13.42 2.36 -15.03
N GLY A 55 -13.56 3.69 -15.09
CA GLY A 55 -14.51 4.43 -14.24
C GLY A 55 -14.20 4.27 -12.75
N ALA A 56 -12.93 4.07 -12.40
CA ALA A 56 -12.54 3.71 -11.05
C ALA A 56 -12.89 4.81 -10.03
N SER A 57 -13.41 4.43 -8.87
CA SER A 57 -13.63 5.38 -7.77
C SER A 57 -12.31 5.69 -7.06
N THR A 58 -12.07 6.96 -6.76
CA THR A 58 -10.96 7.41 -5.89
C THR A 58 -11.43 7.74 -4.47
N SER A 59 -12.63 7.28 -4.10
CA SER A 59 -13.19 7.48 -2.77
C SER A 59 -12.25 6.95 -1.67
N ARG A 60 -12.19 7.67 -0.55
CA ARG A 60 -11.48 7.22 0.66
C ARG A 60 -12.22 6.08 1.38
N SER A 61 -13.44 5.73 0.96
CA SER A 61 -14.11 4.52 1.44
C SER A 61 -13.41 3.28 0.88
N THR A 62 -12.81 2.48 1.74
CA THR A 62 -12.23 1.20 1.34
C THR A 62 -13.32 0.13 1.22
N PRO A 63 -13.22 -0.81 0.26
CA PRO A 63 -14.11 -1.97 0.19
C PRO A 63 -13.81 -2.94 1.34
N SER A 64 -14.68 -3.94 1.50
CA SER A 64 -14.48 -5.00 2.49
C SER A 64 -13.13 -5.70 2.29
N GLY A 65 -12.42 -6.00 3.38
CA GLY A 65 -11.12 -6.67 3.31
C GLY A 65 -9.92 -5.78 2.99
N VAL A 66 -10.11 -4.47 2.83
CA VAL A 66 -9.02 -3.47 2.73
C VAL A 66 -9.10 -2.50 3.90
N ILE A 67 -8.12 -2.56 4.79
CA ILE A 67 -8.10 -1.79 6.04
C ILE A 67 -7.10 -0.63 5.90
N PRO A 68 -7.54 0.64 5.90
CA PRO A 68 -6.63 1.77 5.89
C PRO A 68 -5.98 1.93 7.27
N LEU A 69 -4.66 2.08 7.28
CA LEU A 69 -3.84 2.35 8.47
C LEU A 69 -3.22 3.75 8.34
N PRO A 70 -3.92 4.81 8.81
CA PRO A 70 -3.42 6.17 8.70
C PRO A 70 -2.22 6.38 9.63
N LEU A 71 -1.06 6.67 9.07
CA LEU A 71 0.14 7.03 9.81
C LEU A 71 0.12 8.53 10.12
N ARG A 72 -0.70 8.89 11.11
CA ARG A 72 -0.85 10.28 11.58
C ARG A 72 0.52 10.83 12.01
N GLY A 73 0.84 12.05 11.60
CA GLY A 73 2.16 12.66 11.80
C GLY A 73 3.13 12.46 10.63
N ALA A 74 3.05 11.33 9.91
CA ALA A 74 3.85 11.08 8.71
C ALA A 74 3.12 11.45 7.39
N GLY A 75 1.81 11.68 7.45
CA GLY A 75 1.03 12.16 6.31
C GLY A 75 0.80 11.12 5.21
N GLU A 76 0.75 9.85 5.59
CA GLU A 76 0.57 8.70 4.70
C GLU A 76 -0.52 7.78 5.26
N THR A 77 -1.20 7.04 4.39
CA THR A 77 -2.10 5.94 4.77
C THR A 77 -1.61 4.65 4.15
N MET A 78 -1.26 3.67 4.97
CA MET A 78 -0.94 2.33 4.51
C MET A 78 -2.23 1.51 4.36
N TYR A 79 -2.16 0.37 3.69
CA TYR A 79 -3.29 -0.55 3.58
C TYR A 79 -2.91 -1.95 4.05
N TRP A 80 -3.75 -2.52 4.91
CA TRP A 80 -3.65 -3.89 5.40
C TRP A 80 -4.75 -4.76 4.78
N LEU A 81 -4.36 -5.89 4.20
CA LEU A 81 -5.24 -6.85 3.56
C LEU A 81 -5.20 -8.17 4.36
N PRO A 82 -6.06 -8.33 5.40
CA PRO A 82 -5.99 -9.45 6.34
C PRO A 82 -6.16 -10.82 5.68
N ASN A 83 -7.04 -10.92 4.68
CA ASN A 83 -7.37 -12.19 4.02
C ASN A 83 -6.17 -12.84 3.32
N VAL A 84 -5.21 -12.03 2.88
CA VAL A 84 -3.98 -12.48 2.19
C VAL A 84 -2.70 -12.15 2.97
N ARG A 85 -2.87 -11.61 4.19
CA ARG A 85 -1.80 -11.22 5.11
C ARG A 85 -0.78 -10.26 4.49
N THR A 86 -1.26 -9.25 3.75
CA THR A 86 -0.42 -8.34 2.96
C THR A 86 -0.51 -6.89 3.43
N LEU A 87 0.65 -6.25 3.62
CA LEU A 87 0.81 -4.82 3.88
C LEU A 87 1.23 -4.08 2.60
N VAL A 88 0.61 -2.93 2.32
CA VAL A 88 1.04 -1.97 1.30
C VAL A 88 1.44 -0.68 2.02
N PRO A 89 2.75 -0.42 2.22
CA PRO A 89 3.21 0.62 3.13
C PRO A 89 3.47 1.98 2.48
N GLY A 90 3.48 2.06 1.14
CA GLY A 90 3.86 3.27 0.42
C GLY A 90 5.32 3.67 0.68
N ASP A 91 5.57 4.90 1.12
CA ASP A 91 6.91 5.51 1.17
C ASP A 91 7.59 5.47 2.54
N ARG A 92 6.94 4.95 3.60
CA ARG A 92 7.59 4.87 4.93
C ARG A 92 8.38 3.60 5.17
N LEU A 93 8.01 2.53 4.49
CA LEU A 93 8.75 1.28 4.46
C LEU A 93 9.00 0.93 3.01
N LEU A 94 10.27 0.80 2.67
CA LEU A 94 10.73 0.47 1.33
C LEU A 94 11.26 -0.96 1.36
N GLY A 95 11.27 -1.64 0.21
CA GLY A 95 12.06 -2.84 0.07
C GLY A 95 13.53 -2.55 0.32
N ASP A 96 14.25 -3.52 0.87
CA ASP A 96 15.70 -3.53 0.83
C ASP A 96 16.23 -4.49 -0.24
N ALA A 97 17.54 -4.47 -0.48
CA ALA A 97 18.16 -5.31 -1.50
C ALA A 97 18.35 -6.77 -1.03
N ASP A 98 18.15 -7.05 0.26
CA ASP A 98 18.43 -8.32 0.92
C ASP A 98 17.13 -9.13 1.18
N GLY A 99 16.01 -8.71 0.57
CA GLY A 99 14.71 -9.39 0.68
C GLY A 99 13.92 -9.03 1.94
N GLY A 100 14.29 -7.97 2.64
CA GLY A 100 13.59 -7.39 3.78
C GLY A 100 12.94 -6.04 3.47
N VAL A 101 12.70 -5.27 4.52
CA VAL A 101 12.21 -3.89 4.42
C VAL A 101 13.08 -2.97 5.28
N ARG A 102 13.05 -1.69 4.94
CA ARG A 102 13.73 -0.64 5.70
C ARG A 102 12.88 0.61 5.78
N VAL A 103 13.03 1.36 6.86
CA VAL A 103 12.47 2.71 6.97
C VAL A 103 13.10 3.61 5.92
N CYS A 104 12.30 4.51 5.33
CA CYS A 104 12.83 5.45 4.34
C CYS A 104 13.96 6.32 4.92
N PRO A 105 14.95 6.75 4.10
CA PRO A 105 16.07 7.54 4.59
C PRO A 105 15.67 8.92 5.14
N ASP A 106 16.41 9.42 6.13
CA ASP A 106 16.22 10.80 6.65
C ASP A 106 16.46 11.88 5.59
N SER A 107 17.25 11.56 4.56
CA SER A 107 17.51 12.41 3.40
C SER A 107 16.31 12.59 2.47
N TRP A 108 15.11 12.15 2.87
CA TRP A 108 13.84 12.35 2.18
C TRP A 108 13.04 13.49 2.88
N PRO A 109 13.58 14.73 3.00
CA PRO A 109 13.22 15.67 4.05
C PRO A 109 11.89 16.38 3.75
N ARG A 110 11.55 16.52 2.46
CA ARG A 110 10.25 17.02 2.00
C ARG A 110 9.12 16.03 2.28
N TYR A 111 9.45 14.76 2.47
CA TYR A 111 8.48 13.67 2.51
C TYR A 111 8.08 13.31 3.93
N LEU A 112 8.93 13.53 4.93
CA LEU A 112 8.68 13.14 6.32
C LEU A 112 7.94 14.18 7.18
N LYS A 113 7.57 15.34 6.63
CA LYS A 113 6.92 16.42 7.41
C LYS A 113 7.67 16.78 8.70
N GLY A 114 9.00 16.64 8.70
CA GLY A 114 9.86 16.95 9.84
C GLY A 114 10.06 15.83 10.87
N ILE A 115 9.49 14.64 10.71
CA ILE A 115 9.83 13.49 11.57
C ILE A 115 11.11 12.81 11.08
N GLY A 116 12.03 12.46 11.98
CA GLY A 116 13.21 11.66 11.63
C GLY A 116 12.90 10.16 11.61
N GLY A 117 13.84 9.36 11.11
CA GLY A 117 13.72 7.91 11.01
C GLY A 117 13.48 7.21 12.35
N ALA A 118 14.08 7.70 13.44
CA ALA A 118 13.83 7.18 14.78
C ALA A 118 12.37 7.38 15.23
N GLN A 119 11.81 8.57 15.00
CA GLN A 119 10.40 8.84 15.30
C GLN A 119 9.47 8.04 14.39
N LEU A 120 9.85 7.87 13.11
CA LEU A 120 9.09 7.06 12.18
C LEU A 120 9.06 5.58 12.61
N ARG A 121 10.17 5.00 13.09
CA ARG A 121 10.19 3.63 13.65
C ARG A 121 9.16 3.47 14.75
N VAL A 122 9.13 4.40 15.71
CA VAL A 122 8.14 4.40 16.81
C VAL A 122 6.70 4.41 16.29
N LEU A 123 6.41 5.22 15.25
CA LEU A 123 5.07 5.25 14.65
C LEU A 123 4.70 3.94 13.93
N LEU A 124 5.68 3.16 13.49
CA LEU A 124 5.49 1.92 12.75
C LEU A 124 5.44 0.68 13.66
N VAL A 125 5.88 0.76 14.93
CA VAL A 125 5.83 -0.35 15.91
C VAL A 125 4.46 -1.06 15.96
N PRO A 126 3.29 -0.37 15.90
CA PRO A 126 2.00 -1.06 15.91
C PRO A 126 1.77 -2.03 14.74
N LEU A 127 2.54 -1.94 13.65
CA LEU A 127 2.48 -2.92 12.56
C LEU A 127 2.96 -4.31 13.00
N LEU A 128 3.73 -4.42 14.08
CA LEU A 128 4.17 -5.69 14.65
C LEU A 128 3.02 -6.46 15.30
N ASP A 129 1.87 -5.84 15.58
CA ASP A 129 0.68 -6.56 16.04
C ASP A 129 -0.05 -7.29 14.90
N LEU A 130 0.33 -7.02 13.64
CA LEU A 130 -0.27 -7.62 12.46
C LEU A 130 0.49 -8.90 12.06
N PRO A 131 -0.24 -9.96 11.65
CA PRO A 131 0.36 -11.20 11.18
C PRO A 131 0.82 -11.08 9.71
N VAL A 132 1.65 -10.09 9.41
CA VAL A 132 2.09 -9.75 8.04
C VAL A 132 2.93 -10.90 7.45
N GLU A 133 2.52 -11.40 6.28
CA GLU A 133 3.29 -12.37 5.50
C GLU A 133 4.00 -11.70 4.33
N ARG A 134 3.37 -10.68 3.72
CA ARG A 134 3.85 -9.98 2.53
C ARG A 134 3.87 -8.48 2.72
N VAL A 135 4.87 -7.83 2.13
CA VAL A 135 4.96 -6.37 2.05
C VAL A 135 5.15 -5.98 0.59
N LEU A 136 4.13 -5.37 0.00
CA LEU A 136 4.17 -4.90 -1.39
C LEU A 136 4.67 -3.47 -1.42
N CYS A 137 5.98 -3.33 -1.56
CA CYS A 137 6.68 -2.05 -1.49
C CYS A 137 6.43 -1.21 -2.74
N SER A 138 6.27 0.11 -2.55
CA SER A 138 6.18 1.07 -3.65
C SER A 138 7.54 1.41 -4.26
N HIS A 139 8.63 1.04 -3.59
CA HIS A 139 10.01 1.20 -4.01
C HIS A 139 10.81 -0.04 -3.61
N SER A 140 11.69 -0.48 -4.52
CA SER A 140 12.51 -1.69 -4.38
C SER A 140 11.68 -2.97 -4.30
N GLU A 141 12.36 -4.11 -4.10
CA GLU A 141 11.72 -5.42 -4.15
C GLU A 141 10.69 -5.63 -3.03
N PRO A 142 9.57 -6.32 -3.29
CA PRO A 142 8.61 -6.68 -2.26
C PRO A 142 9.10 -7.84 -1.40
N VAL A 143 8.56 -7.94 -0.19
CA VAL A 143 8.71 -9.14 0.66
C VAL A 143 7.53 -10.08 0.38
N LEU A 144 7.82 -11.28 -0.15
CA LEU A 144 6.79 -12.24 -0.57
C LEU A 144 6.50 -13.35 0.45
N ALA A 145 7.34 -13.48 1.48
CA ALA A 145 7.16 -14.37 2.62
C ALA A 145 7.90 -13.82 3.85
N GLY A 146 7.45 -14.16 5.06
CA GLY A 146 8.13 -13.76 6.31
C GLY A 146 8.06 -12.26 6.63
N GLY A 147 7.07 -11.53 6.10
CA GLY A 147 6.97 -10.07 6.25
C GLY A 147 7.01 -9.55 7.69
N HIS A 148 6.47 -10.27 8.66
CA HIS A 148 6.51 -9.88 10.07
C HIS A 148 7.95 -9.91 10.64
N GLU A 149 8.78 -10.87 10.25
CA GLU A 149 10.19 -10.92 10.63
C GLU A 149 10.96 -9.74 10.02
N ALA A 150 10.71 -9.46 8.74
CA ALA A 150 11.29 -8.32 8.04
C ALA A 150 10.91 -6.99 8.72
N LEU A 151 9.63 -6.81 9.11
CA LEU A 151 9.19 -5.63 9.86
C LEU A 151 9.90 -5.53 11.21
N ARG A 152 10.05 -6.63 11.95
CA ARG A 152 10.74 -6.59 13.25
C ARG A 152 12.19 -6.16 13.11
N ALA A 153 12.91 -6.72 12.14
CA ALA A 153 14.29 -6.34 11.84
C ALA A 153 14.39 -4.87 11.43
N ALA A 154 13.45 -4.38 10.62
CA ALA A 154 13.42 -3.02 10.12
C ALA A 154 13.11 -1.97 11.19
N LEU A 155 12.48 -2.36 12.30
CA LEU A 155 12.01 -1.46 13.36
C LEU A 155 12.82 -1.55 14.66
N ALA A 156 13.73 -2.52 14.77
CA ALA A 156 14.78 -2.56 15.80
C ALA A 156 15.69 -1.33 15.72
#